data_AF-A0AAQ3M8R6-F1
#
_entry.id   AF-A0AAQ3M8R6-F1
#
_cell.length_a   1.000
_cell.length_b   1.000
_cell.length_c   1.000
_cell.angle_alpha   90.00
_cell.angle_beta   90.00
_cell.angle_gamma   90.00
#
_symmetry.space_group_name_H-M   'P 1'
#
loop_
_entity.id
_entity.type
_entity.pdbx_description
1 polymer ?
#
loop_
_entity_poly.entity_id
_entity_poly.type
_entity_poly.pdbx_seq_one_letter_code
_entity_poly.pdbx_strand_id
1 'polypeptide(L)'
;MFALTYPAVLTALHVSTVAAQQFVLYSAGGDDTAVERIDPILAPGSISQHVHQVFGSNALASSVSYDSLQSASCTTMGGAGNVGIKQDNSIYWHPALYMNASDGSGYIRVPTNGHKLYYKNAGSDNDKKRDPFEFPQGFRMLAGNPFMRKAASDLQQQNITQWICHDTASNQGTDGGFPTGVNNCASTDGFNGAIHFPHCWNGDDFDPSNPSAHVVYPTGDIENGECPSSHPTRLPHIFAENTFDMNSVYGKVVQDSFVLAQGDNTGYGWHADFYNGWEEGAIPAIMNSCPYREYGNEDAHECTAFVQRDVNPSDCKLSVTFKENVDTPGHALPGCNPIVDTNPAPAHPIAAINVATNVCGAAGAVAASTAASSAPASSSTNTPSSSAAVSASSSSQASVSVSSSVPTTLSSKISSAAAKSSSAAGSSPATSVVKASTASVASAASSSTAISCPASNGTIYTASNGDQFQIECGIDHHAGDMGSKTTTTLAACIAACASTTGCVDVVLSGVACYMKSSLGATEFNDGVSGAKLITSSSSKAKNHVQSQSFGYTVTVTQSDIVYVTDYITVTATPTAMMGRRAHAHLHGNAKRAI
;
A
#
# COMPACT_ATOMS: atom_id res chain seq x y z
N MET A 1 -7.06 -65.29 -31.77
CA MET A 1 -8.49 -64.96 -31.87
C MET A 1 -8.86 -64.14 -30.65
N PHE A 2 -9.32 -62.89 -30.72
CA PHE A 2 -9.41 -61.94 -31.84
C PHE A 2 -8.90 -60.58 -31.32
N ALA A 3 -8.12 -59.86 -32.11
CA ALA A 3 -7.79 -58.47 -31.82
C ALA A 3 -8.83 -57.57 -32.49
N LEU A 4 -9.34 -56.56 -31.78
CA LEU A 4 -10.20 -55.51 -32.34
C LEU A 4 -9.44 -54.19 -32.30
N THR A 5 -8.89 -53.83 -33.46
CA THR A 5 -8.24 -52.55 -33.71
C THR A 5 -9.28 -51.47 -34.01
N TYR A 6 -9.36 -50.44 -33.17
CA TYR A 6 -10.01 -49.17 -33.52
C TYR A 6 -8.95 -48.19 -34.04
N PRO A 7 -9.07 -47.66 -35.27
CA PRO A 7 -8.27 -46.53 -35.71
C PRO A 7 -8.88 -45.25 -35.13
N ALA A 8 -8.33 -44.77 -34.01
CA ALA A 8 -8.59 -43.40 -33.57
C ALA A 8 -7.89 -42.46 -34.57
N VAL A 9 -8.67 -41.83 -35.44
CA VAL A 9 -8.16 -40.75 -36.32
C VAL A 9 -7.88 -39.55 -35.43
N LEU A 10 -6.61 -39.43 -35.00
CA LEU A 10 -6.14 -38.28 -34.24
C LEU A 10 -6.02 -37.09 -35.20
N THR A 11 -7.12 -36.38 -35.43
CA THR A 11 -7.07 -35.03 -36.01
C THR A 11 -6.39 -34.12 -35.01
N ALA A 12 -5.08 -33.96 -35.16
CA ALA A 12 -4.31 -32.96 -34.44
C ALA A 12 -4.76 -31.57 -34.89
N LEU A 13 -5.78 -31.01 -34.22
CA LEU A 13 -5.98 -29.58 -34.18
C LEU A 13 -4.69 -28.98 -33.62
N HIS A 14 -3.85 -28.46 -34.53
CA HIS A 14 -2.84 -27.49 -34.17
C HIS A 14 -3.60 -26.20 -33.83
N VAL A 15 -4.11 -26.12 -32.60
CA VAL A 15 -4.42 -24.84 -31.99
C VAL A 15 -3.08 -24.13 -31.87
N SER A 16 -2.76 -23.32 -32.87
CA SER A 16 -1.62 -22.42 -32.81
C SER A 16 -1.98 -21.35 -31.79
N THR A 17 -1.68 -21.63 -30.52
CA THR A 17 -1.71 -20.62 -29.46
C THR A 17 -0.65 -19.61 -29.84
N VAL A 18 -1.07 -18.53 -30.49
CA VAL A 18 -0.22 -17.36 -30.70
C VAL A 18 0.10 -16.86 -29.29
N ALA A 19 1.35 -17.06 -28.86
CA ALA A 19 1.79 -16.55 -27.57
C ALA A 19 1.57 -15.03 -27.55
N ALA A 20 1.04 -14.51 -26.44
CA ALA A 20 0.86 -13.08 -26.27
C ALA A 20 2.20 -12.37 -26.50
N GLN A 21 2.18 -11.29 -27.31
CA GLN A 21 3.36 -10.43 -27.47
C GLN A 21 3.85 -9.97 -26.11
N GLN A 22 5.12 -10.18 -25.82
CA GLN A 22 5.68 -9.80 -24.54
C GLN A 22 7.18 -9.54 -24.63
N PHE A 23 7.71 -8.83 -23.65
CA PHE A 23 9.14 -8.73 -23.42
C PHE A 23 9.44 -8.77 -21.92
N VAL A 24 10.67 -9.10 -21.56
CA VAL A 24 11.15 -9.20 -20.18
C VAL A 24 12.30 -8.22 -19.96
N LEU A 25 12.21 -7.45 -18.86
CA LEU A 25 13.33 -6.67 -18.33
C LEU A 25 13.90 -7.33 -17.08
N TYR A 26 15.20 -7.19 -16.89
CA TYR A 26 15.98 -7.73 -15.78
C TYR A 26 16.70 -6.60 -15.05
N SER A 27 16.86 -6.72 -13.72
CA SER A 27 17.87 -5.97 -12.99
C SER A 27 19.17 -6.77 -12.83
N ALA A 28 20.28 -6.08 -12.55
CA ALA A 28 21.54 -6.75 -12.20
C ALA A 28 21.54 -7.28 -10.75
N GLY A 29 20.84 -6.57 -9.85
CA GLY A 29 20.65 -6.98 -8.46
C GLY A 29 21.78 -6.56 -7.52
N GLY A 30 21.50 -6.67 -6.21
CA GLY A 30 22.39 -6.24 -5.13
C GLY A 30 22.15 -4.79 -4.71
N ASP A 31 23.23 -4.08 -4.38
CA ASP A 31 23.20 -2.71 -3.85
C ASP A 31 23.01 -1.65 -4.97
N ASP A 32 22.22 -1.94 -6.01
CA ASP A 32 21.76 -1.00 -7.06
C ASP A 32 20.43 -0.31 -6.71
N THR A 33 19.56 -1.05 -6.01
CA THR A 33 18.28 -0.59 -5.47
C THR A 33 18.39 0.39 -4.29
N ALA A 34 17.36 1.21 -4.07
CA ALA A 34 17.21 1.99 -2.84
C ALA A 34 16.30 1.25 -1.84
N VAL A 35 16.65 1.29 -0.55
CA VAL A 35 15.87 0.62 0.51
C VAL A 35 15.60 1.63 1.62
N GLU A 36 14.34 2.06 1.73
CA GLU A 36 13.92 3.12 2.63
C GLU A 36 12.39 3.20 2.74
N ARG A 37 11.87 4.02 3.66
CA ARG A 37 10.44 4.36 3.75
C ARG A 37 10.07 5.48 2.78
N ILE A 38 10.17 5.21 1.49
CA ILE A 38 9.76 6.11 0.40
C ILE A 38 8.56 5.52 -0.34
N ASP A 39 7.55 6.35 -0.61
CA ASP A 39 6.41 5.96 -1.43
C ASP A 39 5.90 7.20 -2.18
N PRO A 40 6.34 7.39 -3.44
CA PRO A 40 5.95 8.56 -4.23
C PRO A 40 4.48 8.56 -4.70
N ILE A 41 3.72 7.48 -4.47
CA ILE A 41 2.30 7.36 -4.84
C ILE A 41 1.40 7.70 -3.63
N LEU A 42 1.63 7.04 -2.48
CA LEU A 42 0.78 7.14 -1.30
C LEU A 42 1.30 8.12 -0.23
N ALA A 43 2.61 8.42 -0.23
CA ALA A 43 3.22 9.39 0.68
C ALA A 43 4.05 10.47 -0.06
N PRO A 44 3.54 11.12 -1.13
CA PRO A 44 4.32 12.05 -1.93
C PRO A 44 4.92 13.19 -1.09
N GLY A 45 6.25 13.33 -1.17
CA GLY A 45 7.06 14.31 -0.43
C GLY A 45 7.31 13.95 1.04
N SER A 46 6.79 12.82 1.52
CA SER A 46 6.79 12.40 2.92
C SER A 46 7.38 11.00 3.11
N ILE A 47 7.63 10.62 4.36
CA ILE A 47 8.08 9.26 4.72
C ILE A 47 6.87 8.30 4.70
N SER A 48 7.05 7.08 4.20
CA SER A 48 5.99 6.07 4.12
C SER A 48 5.81 5.29 5.44
N GLN A 49 4.78 4.45 5.50
CA GLN A 49 4.46 3.61 6.66
C GLN A 49 5.52 2.53 6.90
N HIS A 50 5.97 1.82 5.87
CA HIS A 50 6.87 0.67 5.96
C HIS A 50 7.96 0.72 4.89
N VAL A 51 9.04 -0.04 5.12
CA VAL A 51 10.24 -0.03 4.26
C VAL A 51 9.93 -0.66 2.91
N HIS A 52 10.22 0.07 1.84
CA HIS A 52 10.19 -0.42 0.48
C HIS A 52 11.59 -0.71 -0.03
N GLN A 53 11.68 -1.61 -1.01
CA GLN A 53 12.85 -1.75 -1.87
C GLN A 53 12.46 -1.29 -3.28
N VAL A 54 13.19 -0.29 -3.78
CA VAL A 54 12.87 0.49 -4.98
C VAL A 54 13.93 0.27 -6.05
N PHE A 55 13.48 0.03 -7.27
CA PHE A 55 14.32 -0.24 -8.43
C PHE A 55 13.77 0.47 -9.69
N GLY A 56 14.58 0.52 -10.75
CA GLY A 56 14.31 1.30 -11.96
C GLY A 56 15.15 2.57 -12.00
N SER A 57 14.51 3.70 -12.30
CA SER A 57 15.16 4.98 -12.58
C SER A 57 15.89 5.63 -11.39
N ASN A 58 17.06 6.21 -11.66
CA ASN A 58 17.79 7.00 -10.67
C ASN A 58 17.21 8.41 -10.43
N ALA A 59 16.15 8.79 -11.15
CA ALA A 59 15.37 9.99 -10.86
C ALA A 59 14.33 9.78 -9.72
N LEU A 60 14.44 8.67 -8.97
CA LEU A 60 13.70 8.46 -7.72
C LEU A 60 13.83 9.68 -6.79
N ALA A 61 12.68 10.19 -6.35
CA ALA A 61 12.55 11.21 -5.32
C ALA A 61 11.28 10.93 -4.51
N SER A 62 11.14 11.52 -3.32
CA SER A 62 9.95 11.30 -2.48
C SER A 62 8.65 11.82 -3.10
N SER A 63 8.73 12.70 -4.10
CA SER A 63 7.63 13.05 -5.00
C SER A 63 8.16 13.08 -6.43
N VAL A 64 7.46 12.42 -7.35
CA VAL A 64 7.85 12.33 -8.77
C VAL A 64 6.72 12.73 -9.70
N SER A 65 7.10 13.22 -10.88
CA SER A 65 6.25 13.38 -12.05
C SER A 65 6.83 12.59 -13.23
N TYR A 66 6.05 12.42 -14.30
CA TYR A 66 6.56 11.86 -15.54
C TYR A 66 7.80 12.62 -16.05
N ASP A 67 7.72 13.95 -16.11
CA ASP A 67 8.81 14.82 -16.55
C ASP A 67 10.07 14.68 -15.68
N SER A 68 9.93 14.50 -14.36
CA SER A 68 11.09 14.28 -13.48
C SER A 68 11.74 12.92 -13.77
N LEU A 69 10.94 11.89 -14.03
CA LEU A 69 11.46 10.57 -14.42
C LEU A 69 12.20 10.63 -15.78
N GLN A 70 11.72 11.42 -16.75
CA GLN A 70 12.43 11.61 -18.03
C GLN A 70 13.80 12.31 -17.90
N SER A 71 14.16 12.85 -16.72
CA SER A 71 15.49 13.40 -16.47
C SER A 71 16.54 12.37 -16.02
N ALA A 72 16.15 11.10 -15.88
CA ALA A 72 17.01 10.03 -15.39
C ALA A 72 18.25 9.80 -16.29
N SER A 73 19.40 9.66 -15.66
CA SER A 73 20.67 9.35 -16.35
C SER A 73 20.97 7.85 -16.39
N CYS A 74 20.37 7.07 -15.49
CA CYS A 74 20.49 5.62 -15.45
C CYS A 74 19.22 4.95 -14.92
N THR A 75 19.08 3.65 -15.20
CA THR A 75 18.05 2.78 -14.62
C THR A 75 18.71 1.47 -14.19
N THR A 76 18.22 0.84 -13.12
CA THR A 76 18.63 -0.50 -12.69
C THR A 76 17.89 -1.61 -13.46
N MET A 77 17.11 -1.27 -14.48
CA MET A 77 16.45 -2.23 -15.38
C MET A 77 17.12 -2.26 -16.75
N GLY A 78 17.01 -3.39 -17.45
CA GLY A 78 17.63 -3.59 -18.74
C GLY A 78 17.28 -4.94 -19.36
N GLY A 79 18.00 -5.31 -20.41
CA GLY A 79 18.00 -6.68 -20.91
C GLY A 79 18.98 -7.59 -20.15
N ALA A 80 18.96 -8.87 -20.50
CA ALA A 80 19.84 -9.87 -19.89
C ALA A 80 21.32 -9.54 -20.19
N GLY A 81 22.20 -9.96 -19.28
CA GLY A 81 23.62 -9.65 -19.36
C GLY A 81 23.98 -8.21 -18.93
N ASN A 82 23.14 -7.57 -18.10
CA ASN A 82 23.41 -6.25 -17.51
C ASN A 82 23.50 -5.12 -18.56
N VAL A 83 22.56 -5.11 -19.52
CA VAL A 83 22.50 -4.11 -20.60
C VAL A 83 21.35 -3.13 -20.34
N GLY A 84 21.64 -1.90 -19.96
CA GLY A 84 20.63 -0.93 -19.54
C GLY A 84 19.69 -0.54 -20.66
N ILE A 85 18.38 -0.46 -20.38
CA ILE A 85 17.40 0.04 -21.35
C ILE A 85 17.35 1.57 -21.31
N LYS A 86 17.31 2.23 -22.47
CA LYS A 86 17.20 3.68 -22.54
C LYS A 86 15.76 4.18 -22.42
N GLN A 87 14.79 3.43 -22.91
CA GLN A 87 13.41 3.94 -22.99
C GLN A 87 12.57 3.78 -21.71
N ASP A 88 13.07 3.07 -20.70
CA ASP A 88 12.37 2.92 -19.42
C ASP A 88 13.01 3.79 -18.32
N ASN A 89 12.30 4.85 -17.92
CA ASN A 89 12.62 5.68 -16.76
C ASN A 89 11.64 5.47 -15.60
N SER A 90 10.88 4.37 -15.59
CA SER A 90 9.92 4.08 -14.54
C SER A 90 10.61 3.76 -13.21
N ILE A 91 9.83 3.79 -12.13
CA ILE A 91 10.23 3.26 -10.82
C ILE A 91 9.21 2.22 -10.35
N TYR A 92 9.72 1.21 -9.66
CA TYR A 92 8.98 0.07 -9.14
C TYR A 92 9.41 -0.18 -7.70
N TRP A 93 8.48 -0.60 -6.84
CA TRP A 93 8.83 -1.04 -5.49
C TRP A 93 7.90 -2.10 -4.95
N HIS A 94 8.37 -2.75 -3.89
CA HIS A 94 7.65 -3.74 -3.09
C HIS A 94 8.10 -3.59 -1.62
N PRO A 95 7.38 -4.13 -0.63
CA PRO A 95 7.84 -4.10 0.76
C PRO A 95 9.12 -4.91 0.92
N ALA A 96 10.05 -4.43 1.76
CA ALA A 96 11.24 -5.17 2.10
C ALA A 96 10.89 -6.45 2.89
N LEU A 97 11.62 -7.54 2.63
CA LEU A 97 11.49 -8.81 3.33
C LEU A 97 12.48 -8.87 4.51
N TYR A 98 12.02 -9.39 5.64
CA TYR A 98 12.80 -9.60 6.85
C TYR A 98 12.66 -11.04 7.34
N MET A 99 13.63 -11.46 8.15
CA MET A 99 13.60 -12.70 8.91
C MET A 99 14.16 -12.48 10.32
N ASN A 100 13.81 -13.35 11.27
CA ASN A 100 14.38 -13.30 12.62
C ASN A 100 15.85 -13.75 12.60
N ALA A 101 16.73 -13.04 13.31
CA ALA A 101 18.13 -13.39 13.49
C ALA A 101 18.32 -14.61 14.41
N SER A 102 19.20 -15.54 14.03
CA SER A 102 19.48 -16.78 14.79
C SER A 102 20.21 -16.54 16.12
N ASP A 103 20.90 -15.41 16.26
CA ASP A 103 21.56 -14.99 17.51
C ASP A 103 20.60 -14.24 18.46
N GLY A 104 19.36 -13.99 18.02
CA GLY A 104 18.35 -13.26 18.76
C GLY A 104 18.46 -11.72 18.66
N SER A 105 19.24 -11.15 17.74
CA SER A 105 19.38 -9.68 17.61
C SER A 105 18.12 -8.94 17.12
N GLY A 106 17.05 -9.65 16.75
CA GLY A 106 15.84 -9.08 16.16
C GLY A 106 15.68 -9.46 14.69
N TYR A 107 15.32 -8.51 13.83
CA TYR A 107 15.16 -8.72 12.39
C TYR A 107 16.45 -8.46 11.60
N ILE A 108 16.64 -9.25 10.55
CA ILE A 108 17.61 -9.06 9.47
C ILE A 108 16.80 -8.92 8.16
N ARG A 109 17.09 -7.88 7.38
CA ARG A 109 16.53 -7.75 6.03
C ARG A 109 17.14 -8.79 5.09
N VAL A 110 16.30 -9.42 4.26
CA VAL A 110 16.75 -10.26 3.15
C VAL A 110 16.95 -9.35 1.93
N PRO A 111 18.17 -9.21 1.37
CA PRO A 111 18.40 -8.43 0.16
C PRO A 111 17.69 -9.04 -1.06
N THR A 112 17.53 -8.27 -2.15
CA THR A 112 17.22 -8.84 -3.46
C THR A 112 18.48 -9.02 -4.30
N ASN A 113 18.51 -10.06 -5.13
CA ASN A 113 19.56 -10.31 -6.13
C ASN A 113 19.04 -10.23 -7.57
N GLY A 114 17.77 -9.87 -7.78
CA GLY A 114 17.24 -9.62 -9.12
C GLY A 114 15.73 -9.35 -9.14
N HIS A 115 15.32 -8.51 -10.09
CA HIS A 115 13.93 -8.26 -10.43
C HIS A 115 13.72 -8.64 -11.90
N LYS A 116 12.64 -9.35 -12.22
CA LYS A 116 12.20 -9.62 -13.61
C LYS A 116 10.83 -8.99 -13.81
N LEU A 117 10.70 -8.13 -14.81
CA LEU A 117 9.44 -7.49 -15.18
C LEU A 117 9.00 -7.96 -16.58
N TYR A 118 7.89 -8.68 -16.63
CA TYR A 118 7.26 -9.11 -17.88
C TYR A 118 6.22 -8.07 -18.29
N TYR A 119 6.37 -7.54 -19.49
CA TYR A 119 5.38 -6.68 -20.14
C TYR A 119 4.63 -7.52 -21.17
N LYS A 120 3.36 -7.83 -20.90
CA LYS A 120 2.58 -8.76 -21.72
C LYS A 120 1.38 -8.08 -22.38
N ASN A 121 1.09 -8.48 -23.61
CA ASN A 121 -0.17 -8.23 -24.33
C ASN A 121 -1.19 -9.35 -24.02
N ALA A 122 -1.38 -9.63 -22.73
CA ALA A 122 -2.32 -10.62 -22.22
C ALA A 122 -3.75 -10.04 -22.09
N GLY A 123 -4.74 -10.91 -21.89
CA GLY A 123 -6.16 -10.57 -21.81
C GLY A 123 -7.01 -11.33 -22.84
N SER A 124 -8.25 -10.90 -23.00
CA SER A 124 -9.19 -11.46 -23.98
C SER A 124 -9.11 -10.70 -25.31
N ASP A 125 -9.32 -11.41 -26.42
CA ASP A 125 -9.49 -10.81 -27.75
C ASP A 125 -10.71 -9.89 -27.84
N ASN A 126 -11.66 -10.01 -26.90
CA ASN A 126 -12.83 -9.13 -26.80
C ASN A 126 -12.53 -7.77 -26.16
N ASP A 127 -11.36 -7.60 -25.53
CA ASP A 127 -11.03 -6.36 -24.82
C ASP A 127 -10.65 -5.23 -25.78
N LYS A 128 -11.10 -4.01 -25.46
CA LYS A 128 -10.58 -2.81 -26.11
C LYS A 128 -9.19 -2.51 -25.57
N LYS A 129 -8.14 -2.89 -26.32
CA LYS A 129 -6.76 -2.46 -26.03
C LYS A 129 -6.64 -0.94 -26.11
N ARG A 130 -5.85 -0.32 -25.22
CA ARG A 130 -5.47 1.09 -25.36
C ARG A 130 -4.72 1.27 -26.67
N ASP A 131 -4.95 2.40 -27.34
CA ASP A 131 -4.24 2.80 -28.55
C ASP A 131 -3.55 4.16 -28.29
N PRO A 132 -2.19 4.23 -28.36
CA PRO A 132 -1.26 3.11 -28.47
C PRO A 132 -1.27 2.18 -27.22
N PHE A 133 -0.77 0.95 -27.39
CA PHE A 133 -0.76 -0.08 -26.33
C PHE A 133 0.43 0.09 -25.38
N GLU A 134 0.28 1.02 -24.44
CA GLU A 134 1.29 1.45 -23.45
C GLU A 134 0.58 2.06 -22.22
N PHE A 135 1.34 2.57 -21.25
CA PHE A 135 0.79 3.34 -20.13
C PHE A 135 0.75 4.85 -20.45
N PRO A 136 -0.31 5.59 -20.06
CA PRO A 136 -0.32 7.06 -20.14
C PRO A 136 0.85 7.72 -19.38
N GLN A 137 1.25 8.92 -19.82
CA GLN A 137 2.21 9.73 -19.07
C GLN A 137 1.67 10.01 -17.65
N GLY A 138 2.51 9.84 -16.63
CA GLY A 138 2.13 10.03 -15.22
C GLY A 138 1.22 8.93 -14.64
N PHE A 139 0.88 7.90 -15.41
CA PHE A 139 0.15 6.74 -14.94
C PHE A 139 0.91 6.03 -13.80
N ARG A 140 0.15 5.57 -12.81
CA ARG A 140 0.67 4.90 -11.61
C ARG A 140 -0.41 3.97 -11.05
N MET A 141 0.00 2.87 -10.43
CA MET A 141 -0.91 1.87 -9.89
C MET A 141 -0.27 1.02 -8.78
N LEU A 142 -1.13 0.39 -8.00
CA LEU A 142 -0.80 -0.57 -6.95
C LEU A 142 -1.26 -1.98 -7.37
N ALA A 143 -0.53 -2.99 -6.92
CA ALA A 143 -0.86 -4.40 -7.04
C ALA A 143 -0.91 -5.05 -5.65
N GLY A 144 -1.65 -6.16 -5.51
CA GLY A 144 -1.83 -6.85 -4.22
C GLY A 144 -2.64 -6.05 -3.19
N ASN A 145 -2.50 -6.40 -1.90
CA ASN A 145 -3.19 -5.72 -0.80
C ASN A 145 -2.40 -5.82 0.52
N PRO A 146 -1.79 -4.71 1.02
CA PRO A 146 -0.92 -4.74 2.21
C PRO A 146 -1.62 -5.14 3.51
N PHE A 147 -2.96 -5.10 3.55
CA PHE A 147 -3.74 -5.41 4.75
C PHE A 147 -4.15 -6.88 4.87
N MET A 148 -3.81 -7.74 3.92
CA MET A 148 -4.13 -9.17 3.98
C MET A 148 -3.18 -9.92 4.94
N ARG A 149 -3.74 -10.85 5.72
CA ARG A 149 -3.06 -11.77 6.66
C ARG A 149 -3.62 -13.20 6.58
N LYS A 150 -4.44 -13.49 5.57
CA LYS A 150 -5.01 -14.82 5.29
C LYS A 150 -5.32 -14.92 3.80
N ALA A 151 -5.47 -16.13 3.28
CA ALA A 151 -5.92 -16.38 1.91
C ALA A 151 -7.26 -15.69 1.61
N ALA A 152 -7.38 -15.13 0.41
CA ALA A 152 -8.66 -14.66 -0.10
C ALA A 152 -9.64 -15.84 -0.27
N SER A 153 -10.96 -15.54 -0.27
CA SER A 153 -11.99 -16.58 -0.46
C SER A 153 -12.21 -16.97 -1.92
N ASP A 154 -11.76 -16.15 -2.86
CA ASP A 154 -11.87 -16.37 -4.30
C ASP A 154 -10.50 -16.68 -4.93
N LEU A 155 -10.48 -17.62 -5.87
CA LEU A 155 -9.27 -18.09 -6.55
C LEU A 155 -8.59 -16.97 -7.37
N GLN A 156 -9.34 -15.96 -7.79
CA GLN A 156 -8.81 -14.81 -8.52
C GLN A 156 -7.83 -14.03 -7.64
N GLN A 157 -8.24 -13.62 -6.44
CA GLN A 157 -7.36 -12.91 -5.51
C GLN A 157 -6.19 -13.76 -5.03
N GLN A 158 -6.39 -15.06 -4.82
CA GLN A 158 -5.31 -15.99 -4.46
C GLN A 158 -4.20 -16.05 -5.53
N ASN A 159 -4.56 -15.90 -6.81
CA ASN A 159 -3.62 -15.92 -7.93
C ASN A 159 -2.93 -14.57 -8.22
N ILE A 160 -3.25 -13.48 -7.50
CA ILE A 160 -2.57 -12.18 -7.68
C ILE A 160 -1.10 -12.27 -7.27
N THR A 161 -0.80 -13.05 -6.23
CA THR A 161 0.50 -13.12 -5.57
C THR A 161 0.97 -14.57 -5.45
N GLN A 162 2.26 -14.83 -5.64
CA GLN A 162 2.83 -16.16 -5.44
C GLN A 162 4.20 -16.09 -4.78
N TRP A 163 4.51 -17.06 -3.92
CA TRP A 163 5.83 -17.22 -3.30
C TRP A 163 6.44 -18.55 -3.73
N ILE A 164 7.69 -18.56 -4.19
CA ILE A 164 8.38 -19.77 -4.67
C ILE A 164 9.82 -19.81 -4.13
N CYS A 165 10.24 -20.95 -3.60
CA CYS A 165 11.65 -21.26 -3.39
C CYS A 165 12.12 -22.20 -4.50
N HIS A 166 13.11 -21.80 -5.31
CA HIS A 166 13.48 -22.53 -6.53
C HIS A 166 14.50 -23.68 -6.31
N ASP A 167 14.76 -24.11 -5.07
CA ASP A 167 15.83 -25.10 -4.75
C ASP A 167 15.53 -26.53 -5.22
N THR A 168 14.29 -26.97 -5.06
CA THR A 168 13.78 -28.30 -5.42
C THR A 168 12.29 -28.20 -5.76
N ALA A 169 11.80 -29.11 -6.60
CA ALA A 169 10.41 -29.08 -7.01
C ALA A 169 9.46 -29.22 -5.79
N SER A 170 8.53 -28.26 -5.64
CA SER A 170 7.36 -28.20 -4.73
C SER A 170 7.40 -27.22 -3.55
N ASN A 171 8.47 -26.43 -3.35
CA ASN A 171 8.49 -25.39 -2.29
C ASN A 171 7.77 -24.09 -2.73
N GLN A 172 6.48 -24.20 -3.05
CA GLN A 172 5.60 -23.07 -3.40
C GLN A 172 4.64 -22.73 -2.26
N GLY A 173 4.34 -21.45 -2.11
CA GLY A 173 3.30 -20.94 -1.22
C GLY A 173 1.91 -21.36 -1.67
N THR A 174 1.03 -21.65 -0.73
CA THR A 174 -0.39 -21.96 -1.00
C THR A 174 -1.23 -20.70 -0.95
N ASP A 175 -2.16 -20.54 -1.91
CA ASP A 175 -3.20 -19.51 -1.95
C ASP A 175 -2.69 -18.05 -1.85
N GLY A 176 -1.40 -17.82 -2.17
CA GLY A 176 -0.71 -16.54 -2.08
C GLY A 176 0.11 -16.29 -0.80
N GLY A 177 0.10 -17.22 0.17
CA GLY A 177 0.88 -17.12 1.40
C GLY A 177 2.33 -17.58 1.24
N PHE A 178 3.17 -17.36 2.26
CA PHE A 178 4.54 -17.88 2.29
C PHE A 178 4.56 -19.43 2.32
N PRO A 179 5.50 -20.09 1.61
CA PRO A 179 5.77 -21.52 1.79
C PRO A 179 6.36 -21.83 3.18
N THR A 180 6.37 -23.11 3.52
CA THR A 180 6.98 -23.65 4.75
C THR A 180 8.03 -24.70 4.40
N GLY A 181 9.00 -24.94 5.29
CA GLY A 181 10.15 -25.81 4.99
C GLY A 181 11.21 -25.14 4.10
N VAL A 182 11.16 -23.82 3.98
CA VAL A 182 12.04 -23.02 3.13
C VAL A 182 13.40 -22.89 3.79
N ASN A 183 14.45 -23.37 3.12
CA ASN A 183 15.80 -23.39 3.68
C ASN A 183 16.67 -22.26 3.11
N ASN A 184 17.55 -22.55 2.14
CA ASN A 184 18.48 -21.56 1.59
C ASN A 184 18.07 -21.00 0.22
N CYS A 185 17.12 -21.65 -0.48
CA CYS A 185 16.74 -21.34 -1.86
C CYS A 185 17.94 -21.13 -2.80
N ALA A 186 19.01 -21.93 -2.65
CA ALA A 186 20.32 -21.67 -3.27
C ALA A 186 20.40 -21.88 -4.80
N SER A 187 19.27 -22.12 -5.45
CA SER A 187 19.06 -21.94 -6.89
C SER A 187 19.33 -20.50 -7.33
N THR A 188 19.71 -20.30 -8.59
CA THR A 188 19.91 -18.97 -9.19
C THR A 188 18.67 -18.09 -9.15
N ASP A 189 17.48 -18.68 -9.24
CA ASP A 189 16.19 -17.98 -9.15
C ASP A 189 15.69 -17.80 -7.70
N GLY A 190 16.52 -18.12 -6.70
CA GLY A 190 16.37 -17.71 -5.31
C GLY A 190 15.04 -18.06 -4.63
N PHE A 191 14.66 -17.20 -3.68
CA PHE A 191 13.32 -17.13 -3.11
C PHE A 191 12.57 -15.98 -3.79
N ASN A 192 11.47 -16.25 -4.47
CA ASN A 192 10.78 -15.30 -5.33
C ASN A 192 9.43 -14.87 -4.72
N GLY A 193 9.18 -13.57 -4.69
CA GLY A 193 7.87 -12.95 -4.50
C GLY A 193 7.35 -12.43 -5.84
N ALA A 194 6.39 -13.15 -6.41
CA ALA A 194 5.78 -12.85 -7.71
C ALA A 194 4.43 -12.14 -7.53
N ILE A 195 4.11 -11.21 -8.43
CA ILE A 195 2.87 -10.44 -8.38
C ILE A 195 2.38 -9.96 -9.75
N HIS A 196 1.07 -10.07 -9.96
CA HIS A 196 0.35 -9.52 -11.11
C HIS A 196 -0.14 -8.10 -10.83
N PHE A 197 0.04 -7.19 -11.78
CA PHE A 197 -0.58 -5.86 -11.71
C PHE A 197 -1.98 -5.84 -12.36
N PRO A 198 -2.92 -5.04 -11.81
CA PRO A 198 -4.21 -4.81 -12.46
C PRO A 198 -3.98 -4.08 -13.79
N HIS A 199 -4.68 -4.48 -14.84
CA HIS A 199 -4.43 -3.95 -16.19
C HIS A 199 -5.70 -3.81 -17.04
N CYS A 200 -6.85 -3.74 -16.38
CA CYS A 200 -8.09 -3.19 -16.92
C CYS A 200 -8.29 -1.78 -16.36
N TRP A 201 -8.38 -0.79 -17.23
CA TRP A 201 -8.42 0.64 -16.90
C TRP A 201 -9.75 1.27 -17.35
N ASN A 202 -10.29 2.15 -16.52
CA ASN A 202 -11.55 2.86 -16.81
C ASN A 202 -11.36 4.08 -17.74
N GLY A 203 -10.14 4.64 -17.80
CA GLY A 203 -9.81 5.84 -18.56
C GLY A 203 -9.52 7.08 -17.70
N ASP A 204 -9.71 6.99 -16.39
CA ASP A 204 -9.53 8.10 -15.45
C ASP A 204 -8.09 8.18 -14.91
N ASP A 205 -7.74 9.37 -14.40
CA ASP A 205 -6.51 9.63 -13.68
C ASP A 205 -6.50 8.98 -12.28
N PHE A 206 -5.31 8.75 -11.74
CA PHE A 206 -5.11 8.26 -10.37
C PHE A 206 -5.66 9.25 -9.33
N ASP A 207 -6.59 8.80 -8.48
CA ASP A 207 -7.07 9.51 -7.30
C ASP A 207 -6.35 9.03 -6.02
N PRO A 208 -5.59 9.89 -5.32
CA PRO A 208 -4.98 9.55 -4.02
C PRO A 208 -6.00 9.17 -2.93
N SER A 209 -7.27 9.58 -3.04
CA SER A 209 -8.32 9.24 -2.08
C SER A 209 -8.88 7.82 -2.29
N ASN A 210 -8.76 7.29 -3.51
CA ASN A 210 -9.08 5.91 -3.86
C ASN A 210 -8.06 5.37 -4.89
N PRO A 211 -6.84 4.99 -4.46
CA PRO A 211 -5.70 4.64 -5.33
C PRO A 211 -5.89 3.49 -6.33
N SER A 212 -6.99 2.74 -6.22
CA SER A 212 -7.35 1.63 -7.11
C SER A 212 -8.62 1.90 -7.91
N ALA A 213 -9.21 3.10 -7.85
CA ALA A 213 -10.47 3.41 -8.52
C ALA A 213 -10.41 3.33 -10.05
N HIS A 214 -9.23 3.57 -10.63
CA HIS A 214 -9.00 3.63 -12.07
C HIS A 214 -8.60 2.29 -12.68
N VAL A 215 -8.13 1.32 -11.88
CA VAL A 215 -7.61 0.03 -12.36
C VAL A 215 -8.13 -1.17 -11.58
N VAL A 216 -8.47 -2.24 -12.29
CA VAL A 216 -8.88 -3.52 -11.70
C VAL A 216 -8.21 -4.70 -12.40
N TYR A 217 -8.23 -5.84 -11.73
CA TYR A 217 -7.92 -7.12 -12.36
C TYR A 217 -9.04 -7.51 -13.35
N PRO A 218 -8.71 -8.19 -14.46
CA PRO A 218 -9.71 -8.84 -15.30
C PRO A 218 -10.58 -9.85 -14.55
N THR A 219 -11.73 -10.23 -15.12
CA THR A 219 -12.71 -11.11 -14.48
C THR A 219 -12.38 -12.59 -14.69
N GLY A 220 -12.37 -13.38 -13.61
CA GLY A 220 -12.01 -14.80 -13.64
C GLY A 220 -10.50 -14.99 -13.54
N ASP A 221 -9.84 -15.15 -14.68
CA ASP A 221 -8.38 -15.30 -14.75
C ASP A 221 -7.67 -13.95 -14.63
N ILE A 222 -6.63 -13.85 -13.79
CA ILE A 222 -5.94 -12.58 -13.49
C ILE A 222 -5.09 -12.02 -14.63
N GLU A 223 -4.75 -12.84 -15.62
CA GLU A 223 -3.89 -12.46 -16.76
C GLU A 223 -4.68 -12.44 -18.08
N ASN A 224 -5.60 -13.39 -18.26
CA ASN A 224 -6.29 -13.66 -19.53
C ASN A 224 -7.82 -13.44 -19.47
N GLY A 225 -8.38 -13.14 -18.30
CA GLY A 225 -9.80 -12.88 -18.14
C GLY A 225 -10.25 -11.60 -18.86
N GLU A 226 -11.55 -11.42 -19.07
CA GLU A 226 -12.11 -10.23 -19.74
C GLU A 226 -12.10 -9.00 -18.82
N CYS A 227 -11.86 -7.82 -19.39
CA CYS A 227 -12.02 -6.58 -18.65
C CYS A 227 -13.49 -6.32 -18.32
N PRO A 228 -13.83 -6.01 -17.05
CA PRO A 228 -15.20 -5.69 -16.68
C PRO A 228 -15.64 -4.38 -17.34
N SER A 229 -16.94 -4.21 -17.56
CA SER A 229 -17.50 -3.04 -18.24
C SER A 229 -17.26 -1.70 -17.53
N SER A 230 -16.91 -1.72 -16.24
CA SER A 230 -16.46 -0.54 -15.49
C SER A 230 -15.04 -0.10 -15.84
N HIS A 231 -14.22 -1.01 -16.38
CA HIS A 231 -12.80 -0.80 -16.70
C HIS A 231 -12.46 -1.36 -18.09
N PRO A 232 -13.13 -0.91 -19.17
CA PRO A 232 -13.18 -1.63 -20.43
C PRO A 232 -11.90 -1.52 -21.27
N THR A 233 -10.88 -0.77 -20.84
CA THR A 233 -9.65 -0.54 -21.62
C THR A 233 -8.50 -1.38 -21.09
N ARG A 234 -8.00 -2.33 -21.90
CA ARG A 234 -6.83 -3.17 -21.58
C ARG A 234 -5.54 -2.37 -21.73
N LEU A 235 -4.72 -2.36 -20.68
CA LEU A 235 -3.35 -1.85 -20.64
C LEU A 235 -2.35 -3.01 -20.82
N PRO A 236 -1.05 -2.73 -21.07
CA PRO A 236 -0.01 -3.73 -20.91
C PRO A 236 -0.07 -4.35 -19.51
N HIS A 237 0.05 -5.68 -19.43
CA HIS A 237 0.11 -6.38 -18.15
C HIS A 237 1.55 -6.39 -17.66
N ILE A 238 1.77 -5.91 -16.43
CA ILE A 238 3.04 -6.13 -15.71
C ILE A 238 2.86 -7.34 -14.80
N PHE A 239 3.68 -8.37 -15.02
CA PHE A 239 3.93 -9.41 -14.03
C PHE A 239 5.36 -9.23 -13.51
N ALA A 240 5.55 -9.21 -12.19
CA ALA A 240 6.83 -8.91 -11.56
C ALA A 240 7.28 -10.07 -10.67
N GLU A 241 8.46 -10.62 -10.92
CA GLU A 241 9.13 -11.63 -10.10
C GLU A 241 10.29 -10.98 -9.35
N ASN A 242 10.22 -10.94 -8.01
CA ASN A 242 11.21 -10.26 -7.17
C ASN A 242 12.01 -11.30 -6.37
N THR A 243 13.31 -11.39 -6.64
CA THR A 243 14.16 -12.48 -6.14
C THR A 243 14.98 -12.03 -4.93
N PHE A 244 14.78 -12.72 -3.81
CA PHE A 244 15.44 -12.48 -2.54
C PHE A 244 16.65 -13.41 -2.35
N ASP A 245 17.78 -12.83 -1.94
CA ASP A 245 19.05 -13.52 -1.69
C ASP A 245 19.07 -14.15 -0.29
N MET A 246 18.30 -15.23 -0.16
CA MET A 246 18.30 -16.11 1.02
C MET A 246 19.68 -16.70 1.34
N ASN A 247 20.54 -16.85 0.33
CA ASN A 247 21.88 -17.40 0.50
C ASN A 247 22.82 -16.42 1.23
N SER A 248 22.69 -15.11 1.00
CA SER A 248 23.48 -14.06 1.70
C SER A 248 23.23 -13.99 3.22
N VAL A 249 22.02 -14.32 3.65
CA VAL A 249 21.58 -14.34 5.05
C VAL A 249 21.60 -15.74 5.67
N TYR A 250 21.92 -16.77 4.88
CA TYR A 250 21.89 -18.16 5.32
C TYR A 250 22.75 -18.42 6.56
N GLY A 251 22.21 -19.18 7.52
CA GLY A 251 22.84 -19.45 8.81
C GLY A 251 22.87 -18.28 9.80
N LYS A 252 22.40 -17.08 9.41
CA LYS A 252 22.19 -15.92 10.30
C LYS A 252 20.72 -15.73 10.67
N VAL A 253 19.80 -16.40 9.97
CA VAL A 253 18.35 -16.25 10.11
C VAL A 253 17.67 -17.55 10.55
N VAL A 254 16.55 -17.43 11.26
CA VAL A 254 15.68 -18.56 11.66
C VAL A 254 14.86 -19.01 10.46
N GLN A 255 14.83 -20.32 10.19
CA GLN A 255 14.06 -20.91 9.10
C GLN A 255 12.56 -20.52 9.18
N ASP A 256 11.91 -20.35 8.03
CA ASP A 256 10.46 -20.06 7.91
C ASP A 256 9.98 -18.82 8.71
N SER A 257 10.87 -17.89 9.06
CA SER A 257 10.54 -16.70 9.87
C SER A 257 10.30 -15.42 9.05
N PHE A 258 9.78 -15.57 7.84
CA PHE A 258 9.54 -14.48 6.88
C PHE A 258 8.56 -13.44 7.42
N VAL A 259 8.89 -12.16 7.22
CA VAL A 259 8.06 -11.01 7.56
C VAL A 259 8.21 -9.91 6.52
N LEU A 260 7.12 -9.43 5.91
CA LEU A 260 7.12 -8.23 5.09
C LEU A 260 7.11 -6.96 5.96
N ALA A 261 7.74 -5.89 5.47
CA ALA A 261 7.99 -4.64 6.20
C ALA A 261 6.77 -4.00 6.92
N GLN A 262 5.55 -4.25 6.43
CA GLN A 262 4.27 -3.82 7.01
C GLN A 262 3.74 -4.74 8.13
N GLY A 263 4.57 -5.63 8.67
CA GLY A 263 4.20 -6.53 9.78
C GLY A 263 3.37 -7.73 9.34
N ASP A 264 3.61 -8.26 8.14
CA ASP A 264 2.97 -9.47 7.64
C ASP A 264 3.91 -10.68 7.71
N ASN A 265 3.64 -11.61 8.62
CA ASN A 265 4.31 -12.91 8.78
C ASN A 265 3.68 -14.05 7.96
N THR A 266 2.67 -13.75 7.13
CA THR A 266 1.87 -14.75 6.40
C THR A 266 2.08 -14.74 4.89
N GLY A 267 2.55 -13.63 4.32
CA GLY A 267 2.89 -13.46 2.90
C GLY A 267 1.72 -12.97 2.03
N TYR A 268 0.48 -13.06 2.51
CA TYR A 268 -0.71 -12.60 1.79
C TYR A 268 -0.77 -11.07 1.61
N GLY A 269 -0.05 -10.31 2.44
CA GLY A 269 0.08 -8.86 2.38
C GLY A 269 1.05 -8.36 1.30
N TRP A 270 1.55 -9.25 0.44
CA TRP A 270 2.41 -8.89 -0.68
C TRP A 270 1.72 -7.88 -1.61
N HIS A 271 2.46 -6.85 -1.97
CA HIS A 271 2.02 -5.76 -2.83
C HIS A 271 3.22 -5.22 -3.60
N ALA A 272 2.94 -4.52 -4.70
CA ALA A 272 3.95 -3.83 -5.46
C ALA A 272 3.35 -2.62 -6.17
N ASP A 273 4.22 -1.71 -6.55
CA ASP A 273 3.86 -0.37 -6.98
C ASP A 273 4.60 -0.03 -8.26
N PHE A 274 3.95 0.76 -9.12
CA PHE A 274 4.51 1.18 -10.40
C PHE A 274 4.18 2.65 -10.66
N TYR A 275 5.19 3.43 -11.00
CA TYR A 275 5.04 4.76 -11.59
C TYR A 275 5.65 4.77 -12.99
N ASN A 276 4.83 5.04 -14.01
CA ASN A 276 5.24 5.03 -15.41
C ASN A 276 6.25 6.15 -15.73
N GLY A 277 7.42 5.74 -16.21
CA GLY A 277 8.44 6.61 -16.81
C GLY A 277 8.90 6.13 -18.19
N TRP A 278 8.15 5.25 -18.86
CA TRP A 278 8.47 4.87 -20.24
C TRP A 278 8.41 6.07 -21.20
N GLU A 279 9.35 6.14 -22.14
CA GLU A 279 9.27 7.03 -23.30
C GLU A 279 8.02 6.68 -24.14
N GLU A 280 7.28 7.69 -24.59
CA GLU A 280 6.06 7.50 -25.39
C GLU A 280 6.34 6.72 -26.69
N GLY A 281 5.52 5.70 -26.97
CA GLY A 281 5.69 4.77 -28.08
C GLY A 281 6.70 3.63 -27.84
N ALA A 282 7.45 3.62 -26.75
CA ALA A 282 8.51 2.63 -26.53
C ALA A 282 7.99 1.21 -26.28
N ILE A 283 7.00 1.03 -25.40
CA ILE A 283 6.38 -0.28 -25.10
C ILE A 283 5.86 -0.96 -26.38
N PRO A 284 5.01 -0.32 -27.22
CA PRO A 284 4.53 -0.95 -28.44
C PRO A 284 5.63 -1.10 -29.49
N ALA A 285 6.63 -0.21 -29.55
CA ALA A 285 7.77 -0.41 -30.44
C ALA A 285 8.57 -1.67 -30.07
N ILE A 286 8.87 -1.88 -28.78
CA ILE A 286 9.56 -3.07 -28.29
C ILE A 286 8.71 -4.31 -28.56
N MET A 287 7.46 -4.38 -28.07
CA MET A 287 6.56 -5.54 -28.26
C MET A 287 6.41 -5.98 -29.73
N ASN A 288 6.35 -5.03 -30.68
CA ASN A 288 6.23 -5.35 -32.11
C ASN A 288 7.57 -5.75 -32.79
N SER A 289 8.70 -5.53 -32.10
CA SER A 289 10.05 -5.70 -32.64
C SER A 289 10.83 -6.89 -32.04
N CYS A 290 10.26 -7.53 -31.02
CA CYS A 290 10.84 -8.71 -30.36
C CYS A 290 10.73 -9.95 -31.27
N PRO A 291 11.78 -10.79 -31.32
CA PRO A 291 11.77 -11.97 -32.16
C PRO A 291 10.96 -13.07 -31.47
N TYR A 292 9.72 -13.31 -31.92
CA TYR A 292 8.86 -14.40 -31.43
C TYR A 292 9.63 -15.72 -31.24
N ARG A 293 9.95 -16.04 -29.99
CA ARG A 293 10.50 -17.35 -29.60
C ARG A 293 9.41 -18.14 -28.91
N GLU A 294 9.25 -19.39 -29.32
CA GLU A 294 8.19 -20.36 -28.98
C GLU A 294 7.99 -20.64 -27.47
N TYR A 295 8.76 -19.97 -26.59
CA TYR A 295 8.85 -20.22 -25.14
C TYR A 295 8.74 -18.96 -24.26
N GLY A 296 8.33 -17.81 -24.79
CA GLY A 296 7.69 -16.74 -24.01
C GLY A 296 8.55 -15.86 -23.07
N ASN A 297 9.87 -16.01 -23.05
CA ASN A 297 10.78 -15.17 -22.26
C ASN A 297 11.67 -14.34 -23.20
N GLU A 298 11.09 -13.40 -23.93
CA GLU A 298 11.82 -12.53 -24.86
C GLU A 298 12.53 -11.42 -24.08
N ASP A 299 13.82 -11.61 -23.82
CA ASP A 299 14.71 -10.55 -23.32
C ASP A 299 14.58 -9.30 -24.20
N ALA A 300 14.23 -8.17 -23.58
CA ALA A 300 14.03 -6.92 -24.30
C ALA A 300 15.24 -6.52 -25.16
N HIS A 301 16.45 -6.92 -24.78
CA HIS A 301 17.68 -6.64 -25.54
C HIS A 301 17.81 -7.46 -26.85
N GLU A 302 17.06 -8.56 -27.03
CA GLU A 302 16.93 -9.21 -28.34
C GLU A 302 15.98 -8.46 -29.31
N CYS A 303 15.18 -7.51 -28.81
CA CYS A 303 14.19 -6.79 -29.60
C CYS A 303 14.82 -5.64 -30.40
N THR A 304 14.49 -5.53 -31.70
CA THR A 304 15.19 -4.58 -32.59
C THR A 304 14.88 -3.09 -32.33
N ALA A 305 13.83 -2.78 -31.55
CA ALA A 305 13.56 -1.43 -31.05
C ALA A 305 14.22 -1.10 -29.71
N PHE A 306 14.93 -2.04 -29.07
CA PHE A 306 15.67 -1.76 -27.84
C PHE A 306 16.79 -0.74 -28.10
N VAL A 307 16.84 0.31 -27.29
CA VAL A 307 17.95 1.27 -27.31
C VAL A 307 18.75 1.10 -26.03
N GLN A 308 20.01 0.69 -26.18
CA GLN A 308 20.91 0.56 -25.04
C GLN A 308 21.20 1.92 -24.39
N ARG A 309 21.25 1.94 -23.06
CA ARG A 309 21.72 3.04 -22.23
C ARG A 309 23.22 2.90 -21.95
N ASP A 310 23.93 4.03 -21.91
CA ASP A 310 25.39 4.07 -21.71
C ASP A 310 25.84 3.54 -20.34
N VAL A 311 24.96 3.59 -19.34
CA VAL A 311 25.19 3.10 -17.97
C VAL A 311 24.52 1.74 -17.80
N ASN A 312 25.28 0.74 -17.34
CA ASN A 312 24.74 -0.59 -17.04
C ASN A 312 23.90 -0.57 -15.75
N PRO A 313 22.86 -1.42 -15.62
CA PRO A 313 22.04 -1.55 -14.43
C PRO A 313 22.82 -1.66 -13.11
N SER A 314 23.85 -2.50 -13.05
CA SER A 314 24.70 -2.68 -11.84
C SER A 314 25.40 -1.41 -11.38
N ASP A 315 25.71 -0.53 -12.33
CA ASP A 315 26.47 0.69 -12.14
C ASP A 315 25.55 1.88 -11.83
N CYS A 316 24.24 1.71 -12.07
CA CYS A 316 23.22 2.63 -11.62
C CYS A 316 22.98 2.51 -10.11
N LYS A 317 22.84 3.64 -9.44
CA LYS A 317 22.60 3.72 -7.99
C LYS A 317 21.48 4.72 -7.70
N LEU A 318 20.43 4.25 -7.05
CA LEU A 318 19.34 5.09 -6.59
C LEU A 318 19.76 5.84 -5.31
N SER A 319 19.25 7.05 -5.11
CA SER A 319 19.59 7.89 -3.96
C SER A 319 18.58 7.73 -2.83
N VAL A 320 19.07 7.31 -1.65
CA VAL A 320 18.23 7.18 -0.45
C VAL A 320 17.92 8.55 0.18
N THR A 321 16.63 8.85 0.36
CA THR A 321 16.12 10.10 0.94
C THR A 321 15.97 10.01 2.47
N PHE A 322 15.21 9.02 2.94
CA PHE A 322 14.85 8.76 4.33
C PHE A 322 15.78 7.72 4.96
N LYS A 323 16.97 8.18 5.36
CA LYS A 323 18.02 7.33 5.96
C LYS A 323 17.68 6.88 7.38
N GLU A 324 17.43 5.58 7.54
CA GLU A 324 17.34 4.88 8.83
C GLU A 324 17.95 3.47 8.75
N ASN A 325 18.10 2.79 9.88
CA ASN A 325 18.63 1.41 9.91
C ASN A 325 17.56 0.42 9.40
N VAL A 326 17.59 0.13 8.11
CA VAL A 326 16.67 -0.81 7.42
C VAL A 326 17.20 -2.25 7.34
N ASP A 327 18.50 -2.48 7.53
CA ASP A 327 19.08 -3.82 7.36
C ASP A 327 19.01 -4.67 8.62
N THR A 328 19.17 -4.06 9.80
CA THR A 328 19.17 -4.73 11.10
C THR A 328 18.43 -3.89 12.15
N PRO A 329 17.11 -3.64 11.99
CA PRO A 329 16.36 -2.68 12.79
C PRO A 329 16.17 -3.08 14.27
N GLY A 330 16.60 -4.29 14.66
CA GLY A 330 16.40 -4.84 15.99
C GLY A 330 15.05 -5.54 16.12
N HIS A 331 14.48 -5.57 17.32
CA HIS A 331 13.28 -6.36 17.64
C HIS A 331 11.93 -5.80 17.13
N ALA A 332 11.96 -4.73 16.33
CA ALA A 332 10.78 -4.12 15.75
C ALA A 332 11.08 -3.68 14.32
N LEU A 333 10.08 -3.70 13.44
CA LEU A 333 10.22 -3.17 12.09
C LEU A 333 10.18 -1.63 12.10
N PRO A 334 10.92 -0.95 11.21
CA PRO A 334 10.85 0.51 11.08
C PRO A 334 9.43 0.97 10.71
N GLY A 335 9.01 2.12 11.25
CA GLY A 335 7.78 2.79 10.83
C GLY A 335 6.51 2.48 11.63
N CYS A 336 6.60 1.78 12.77
CA CYS A 336 5.44 1.32 13.56
C CYS A 336 4.69 0.16 12.88
N ASN A 337 5.41 -0.92 12.54
CA ASN A 337 4.86 -2.10 11.88
C ASN A 337 5.01 -3.34 12.80
N PRO A 338 4.13 -3.51 13.79
CA PRO A 338 4.10 -4.73 14.60
C PRO A 338 3.65 -5.92 13.76
N ILE A 339 4.04 -7.13 14.15
CA ILE A 339 3.44 -8.35 13.61
C ILE A 339 1.96 -8.37 14.00
N VAL A 340 1.08 -8.50 13.01
CA VAL A 340 -0.38 -8.49 13.22
C VAL A 340 -1.03 -9.67 12.49
N ASP A 341 -1.67 -10.56 13.25
CA ASP A 341 -2.40 -11.72 12.71
C ASP A 341 -3.88 -11.38 12.38
N THR A 342 -4.29 -10.11 12.52
CA THR A 342 -5.67 -9.66 12.25
C THR A 342 -5.88 -9.44 10.75
N ASN A 343 -7.00 -9.91 10.19
CA ASN A 343 -7.33 -9.73 8.77
C ASN A 343 -8.72 -9.07 8.57
N PRO A 344 -8.81 -7.89 7.92
CA PRO A 344 -7.69 -7.08 7.44
C PRO A 344 -6.85 -6.52 8.60
N ALA A 345 -5.56 -6.31 8.36
CA ALA A 345 -4.65 -5.71 9.31
C ALA A 345 -5.07 -4.24 9.58
N PRO A 346 -4.98 -3.77 10.84
CA PRO A 346 -5.31 -2.39 11.17
C PRO A 346 -4.30 -1.43 10.55
N ALA A 347 -4.78 -0.27 10.08
CA ALA A 347 -3.90 0.82 9.70
C ALA A 347 -3.23 1.43 10.96
N HIS A 348 -1.91 1.52 10.93
CA HIS A 348 -1.10 2.15 11.96
C HIS A 348 -0.72 3.59 11.55
N PRO A 349 -0.35 4.46 12.51
CA PRO A 349 0.17 5.79 12.18
C PRO A 349 1.60 5.69 11.61
N ILE A 350 1.91 6.55 10.65
CA ILE A 350 3.27 6.70 10.12
C ILE A 350 4.17 7.24 11.24
N ALA A 351 5.15 6.47 11.67
CA ALA A 351 6.12 6.93 12.65
C ALA A 351 7.24 7.77 12.02
N ALA A 352 7.85 8.63 12.84
CA ALA A 352 9.02 9.41 12.44
C ALA A 352 10.20 8.52 12.01
N ILE A 353 11.17 9.11 11.31
CA ILE A 353 12.39 8.43 10.89
C ILE A 353 13.18 7.88 12.09
N ASN A 354 13.79 6.71 11.95
CA ASN A 354 14.48 5.95 13.01
C ASN A 354 13.59 5.49 14.18
N VAL A 355 12.27 5.43 14.00
CA VAL A 355 11.34 4.85 14.99
C VAL A 355 10.93 3.44 14.55
N ALA A 356 11.40 2.44 15.29
CA ALA A 356 10.93 1.05 15.22
C ALA A 356 10.24 0.69 16.55
N THR A 357 8.98 0.25 16.49
CA THR A 357 8.19 -0.11 17.68
C THR A 357 7.10 -1.13 17.35
N ASN A 358 6.89 -2.06 18.28
CA ASN A 358 5.78 -3.03 18.23
C ASN A 358 4.55 -2.56 19.01
N VAL A 359 4.62 -1.38 19.65
CA VAL A 359 3.48 -0.75 20.34
C VAL A 359 3.06 0.45 19.52
N CYS A 360 1.97 0.29 18.78
CA CYS A 360 1.39 1.31 17.90
C CYS A 360 -0.01 1.67 18.38
N GLY A 361 -0.33 2.97 18.31
CA GLY A 361 -1.73 3.40 18.39
C GLY A 361 -2.50 2.96 17.14
N ALA A 362 -3.82 3.11 17.17
CA ALA A 362 -4.59 3.21 15.92
C ALA A 362 -4.14 4.47 15.15
N ALA A 363 -4.22 4.44 13.81
CA ALA A 363 -3.96 5.61 12.99
C ALA A 363 -4.78 6.82 13.48
N GLY A 364 -4.10 7.95 13.74
CA GLY A 364 -4.68 9.15 14.36
C GLY A 364 -4.12 9.50 15.75
N ALA A 365 -3.40 8.59 16.41
CA ALA A 365 -2.70 8.91 17.66
C ALA A 365 -1.35 9.62 17.38
N VAL A 366 -1.30 10.94 17.49
CA VAL A 366 -0.05 11.70 17.45
C VAL A 366 0.79 11.38 18.69
N ALA A 367 1.99 10.84 18.51
CA ALA A 367 2.92 10.57 19.59
C ALA A 367 3.44 11.89 20.21
N ALA A 368 2.88 12.30 21.34
CA ALA A 368 3.33 13.48 22.07
C ALA A 368 4.70 13.19 22.75
N SER A 369 5.77 13.81 22.24
CA SER A 369 7.10 13.76 22.85
C SER A 369 7.09 14.45 24.22
N THR A 370 7.28 13.69 25.30
CA THR A 370 7.32 14.22 26.67
C THR A 370 8.69 14.82 27.02
N ALA A 371 8.85 16.12 26.78
CA ALA A 371 9.88 16.91 27.45
C ALA A 371 9.47 17.17 28.92
N ALA A 372 10.29 16.72 29.86
CA ALA A 372 9.97 16.82 31.29
C ALA A 372 10.32 18.19 31.90
N SER A 373 9.44 18.75 32.74
CA SER A 373 9.76 19.78 33.74
C SER A 373 8.66 19.96 34.82
N SER A 374 8.91 19.36 35.98
CA SER A 374 8.72 19.88 37.36
C SER A 374 7.60 20.89 37.72
N ALA A 375 6.51 20.38 38.32
CA ALA A 375 5.86 20.80 39.61
C ALA A 375 5.42 22.29 39.86
N PRO A 376 4.64 22.61 40.94
CA PRO A 376 3.91 21.77 41.91
C PRO A 376 2.38 22.05 41.97
N ALA A 377 1.68 21.44 42.94
CA ALA A 377 0.22 21.42 43.08
C ALA A 377 -0.36 22.32 44.19
N SER A 378 -1.67 22.63 44.06
CA SER A 378 -2.60 23.09 45.12
C SER A 378 -4.04 22.84 44.64
N SER A 379 -4.81 21.89 45.19
CA SER A 379 -5.69 22.05 46.38
C SER A 379 -6.71 23.19 46.23
N SER A 380 -8.03 23.03 46.39
CA SER A 380 -8.81 21.95 47.05
C SER A 380 -10.34 22.13 46.84
N THR A 381 -11.15 21.12 47.23
CA THR A 381 -12.52 21.26 47.86
C THR A 381 -13.68 21.92 47.06
N ASN A 382 -14.98 21.56 47.17
CA ASN A 382 -15.68 20.49 47.93
C ASN A 382 -17.18 20.33 47.53
N THR A 383 -17.73 19.10 47.62
CA THR A 383 -19.14 18.74 47.97
C THR A 383 -20.34 19.15 47.06
N PRO A 384 -21.54 18.52 47.20
CA PRO A 384 -22.22 17.95 46.02
C PRO A 384 -23.75 18.17 46.00
N SER A 385 -24.49 17.21 45.40
CA SER A 385 -25.93 16.93 45.61
C SER A 385 -26.92 17.84 44.85
N SER A 386 -28.10 17.39 44.37
CA SER A 386 -28.74 16.05 44.40
C SER A 386 -29.66 15.83 43.18
N SER A 387 -29.99 14.56 42.90
CA SER A 387 -31.29 14.03 42.44
C SER A 387 -32.34 14.94 41.75
N ALA A 388 -32.93 14.47 40.65
CA ALA A 388 -34.19 13.70 40.70
C ALA A 388 -34.58 13.13 39.33
N ALA A 389 -35.22 11.96 39.33
CA ALA A 389 -35.88 11.40 38.16
C ALA A 389 -37.39 11.68 38.23
N VAL A 390 -38.07 11.77 37.08
CA VAL A 390 -39.49 11.43 36.93
C VAL A 390 -39.76 10.86 35.55
N SER A 391 -40.41 9.69 35.51
CA SER A 391 -40.93 9.05 34.32
C SER A 391 -42.31 9.62 33.97
N ALA A 392 -42.70 9.59 32.68
CA ALA A 392 -44.10 9.36 32.31
C ALA A 392 -44.22 8.82 30.88
N SER A 393 -44.98 7.74 30.75
CA SER A 393 -45.34 7.09 29.48
C SER A 393 -46.56 7.76 28.84
N SER A 394 -46.72 7.65 27.51
CA SER A 394 -48.02 7.33 26.92
C SER A 394 -47.91 6.88 25.46
N SER A 395 -48.78 5.93 25.11
CA SER A 395 -48.91 5.27 23.81
C SER A 395 -50.06 5.83 22.98
N SER A 396 -49.98 5.76 21.66
CA SER A 396 -51.15 5.44 20.82
C SER A 396 -50.78 4.96 19.42
N GLN A 397 -51.49 3.94 18.94
CA GLN A 397 -51.50 3.48 17.55
C GLN A 397 -52.44 4.35 16.71
N ALA A 398 -52.22 4.44 15.40
CA ALA A 398 -53.25 4.12 14.39
C ALA A 398 -52.68 4.12 12.96
N SER A 399 -53.22 3.22 12.14
CA SER A 399 -52.93 3.05 10.70
C SER A 399 -53.90 3.84 9.82
N VAL A 400 -53.48 4.19 8.59
CA VAL A 400 -54.28 4.03 7.35
C VAL A 400 -53.42 4.15 6.09
N SER A 401 -53.85 3.45 5.03
CA SER A 401 -53.25 3.45 3.68
C SER A 401 -53.91 4.50 2.76
N VAL A 402 -53.31 4.80 1.59
CA VAL A 402 -53.94 4.67 0.24
C VAL A 402 -53.04 5.23 -0.90
N SER A 403 -53.03 4.44 -1.97
CA SER A 403 -52.57 4.53 -3.36
C SER A 403 -52.34 5.85 -4.13
N SER A 404 -51.30 5.80 -4.98
CA SER A 404 -51.26 6.12 -6.43
C SER A 404 -51.59 7.51 -6.99
N SER A 405 -50.68 8.03 -7.85
CA SER A 405 -50.90 8.04 -9.32
C SER A 405 -49.71 8.60 -10.13
N VAL A 406 -49.58 8.14 -11.37
CA VAL A 406 -48.61 8.57 -12.41
C VAL A 406 -49.33 9.48 -13.42
N PRO A 407 -48.62 10.34 -14.16
CA PRO A 407 -48.81 10.28 -15.61
C PRO A 407 -47.51 10.37 -16.44
N THR A 408 -47.53 9.67 -17.58
CA THR A 408 -46.51 9.71 -18.65
C THR A 408 -47.15 10.23 -19.94
N THR A 409 -46.39 10.95 -20.78
CA THR A 409 -46.74 11.19 -22.19
C THR A 409 -45.48 11.36 -23.05
N LEU A 410 -45.59 11.69 -24.33
CA LEU A 410 -44.66 11.21 -25.36
C LEU A 410 -44.55 12.15 -26.58
N SER A 411 -43.48 11.96 -27.37
CA SER A 411 -43.24 12.46 -28.76
C SER A 411 -42.47 13.79 -28.84
N SER A 412 -41.28 13.92 -29.47
CA SER A 412 -40.72 13.49 -30.81
C SER A 412 -40.98 14.53 -31.93
N LYS A 413 -40.14 14.79 -32.96
CA LYS A 413 -39.01 14.03 -33.60
C LYS A 413 -38.24 14.92 -34.66
N ILE A 414 -37.16 14.41 -35.29
CA ILE A 414 -36.46 14.85 -36.57
C ILE A 414 -35.38 15.97 -36.45
N SER A 415 -34.05 15.70 -36.57
CA SER A 415 -33.11 15.62 -37.75
C SER A 415 -32.74 16.98 -38.43
N SER A 416 -31.58 17.29 -39.03
CA SER A 416 -30.39 16.51 -39.52
C SER A 416 -29.11 17.42 -39.63
N ALA A 417 -27.95 16.87 -40.04
CA ALA A 417 -26.61 17.52 -40.06
C ALA A 417 -26.20 18.30 -41.34
N ALA A 418 -25.13 19.13 -41.29
CA ALA A 418 -23.85 18.91 -42.04
C ALA A 418 -22.85 20.12 -42.18
N ALA A 419 -21.56 19.85 -41.90
CA ALA A 419 -20.32 20.23 -42.64
C ALA A 419 -19.71 21.66 -42.77
N LYS A 420 -18.42 21.74 -42.34
CA LYS A 420 -17.20 22.38 -42.94
C LYS A 420 -17.17 23.86 -43.39
N SER A 421 -16.17 24.62 -42.91
CA SER A 421 -14.93 24.98 -43.67
C SER A 421 -13.92 25.81 -42.84
N SER A 422 -12.70 25.97 -43.36
CA SER A 422 -11.46 26.48 -42.73
C SER A 422 -11.13 27.97 -42.99
N SER A 423 -10.19 28.54 -42.22
CA SER A 423 -9.08 29.40 -42.69
C SER A 423 -8.11 29.75 -41.55
N ALA A 424 -6.92 30.28 -41.86
CA ALA A 424 -5.77 30.34 -40.95
C ALA A 424 -4.98 31.68 -41.00
N ALA A 425 -4.01 31.80 -40.07
CA ALA A 425 -2.85 32.70 -40.02
C ALA A 425 -3.02 34.13 -39.44
N GLY A 426 -2.07 34.55 -38.57
CA GLY A 426 -1.80 35.98 -38.34
C GLY A 426 -1.20 36.46 -36.99
N SER A 427 0.08 36.20 -36.73
CA SER A 427 1.05 37.16 -36.12
C SER A 427 1.05 37.55 -34.61
N SER A 428 2.15 37.10 -33.96
CA SER A 428 3.03 37.83 -32.99
C SER A 428 2.59 38.18 -31.55
N PRO A 429 3.54 38.20 -30.60
CA PRO A 429 3.25 38.28 -29.16
C PRO A 429 3.23 39.71 -28.61
N ALA A 430 2.32 39.98 -27.67
CA ALA A 430 2.31 41.20 -26.88
C ALA A 430 2.92 40.96 -25.48
N THR A 431 3.99 41.70 -25.18
CA THR A 431 4.66 41.69 -23.88
C THR A 431 3.76 42.27 -22.79
N SER A 432 3.48 41.53 -21.71
CA SER A 432 2.80 42.04 -20.52
C SER A 432 3.77 42.16 -19.34
N VAL A 433 3.75 43.33 -18.70
CA VAL A 433 4.73 43.72 -17.68
C VAL A 433 4.30 43.22 -16.31
N VAL A 434 5.24 42.58 -15.59
CA VAL A 434 5.05 42.14 -14.20
C VAL A 434 4.81 43.34 -13.30
N LYS A 435 3.66 43.40 -12.62
CA LYS A 435 3.37 44.42 -11.60
C LYS A 435 3.44 43.81 -10.20
N ALA A 436 4.57 44.03 -9.53
CA ALA A 436 4.73 43.69 -8.12
C ALA A 436 3.67 44.41 -7.26
N SER A 437 3.08 43.68 -6.32
CA SER A 437 2.14 44.21 -5.32
C SER A 437 2.59 43.73 -3.95
N THR A 438 2.98 44.67 -3.09
CA THR A 438 3.41 44.45 -1.70
C THR A 438 2.28 44.75 -0.72
N ALA A 439 2.43 44.28 0.53
CA ALA A 439 1.52 44.39 1.69
C ALA A 439 0.45 43.28 1.77
N SER A 440 0.10 42.73 2.95
CA SER A 440 0.60 43.00 4.32
C SER A 440 0.28 41.82 5.26
N VAL A 441 1.11 41.63 6.29
CA VAL A 441 0.82 40.72 7.42
C VAL A 441 -0.27 41.33 8.31
N ALA A 442 -1.30 40.56 8.65
CA ALA A 442 -2.30 40.90 9.65
C ALA A 442 -2.62 39.69 10.54
N SER A 443 -2.87 39.94 11.82
CA SER A 443 -2.95 38.93 12.88
C SER A 443 -4.28 38.15 12.89
N ALA A 444 -4.24 36.94 13.46
CA ALA A 444 -5.38 36.05 13.61
C ALA A 444 -6.52 36.65 14.45
N ALA A 445 -7.76 36.37 14.02
CA ALA A 445 -8.98 36.51 14.80
C ALA A 445 -9.85 35.26 14.57
N SER A 446 -10.42 34.73 15.65
CA SER A 446 -11.21 33.49 15.62
C SER A 446 -12.66 33.75 15.19
N SER A 447 -13.11 33.07 14.13
CA SER A 447 -14.50 33.05 13.68
C SER A 447 -14.87 31.67 13.12
N SER A 448 -16.09 31.22 13.39
CA SER A 448 -16.60 29.89 13.02
C SER A 448 -16.44 29.57 11.53
N THR A 449 -15.73 28.48 11.23
CA THR A 449 -15.61 27.94 9.87
C THR A 449 -16.99 27.50 9.37
N ALA A 450 -17.51 28.16 8.32
CA ALA A 450 -18.71 27.70 7.65
C ALA A 450 -18.42 26.39 6.91
N ILE A 451 -19.20 25.34 7.19
CA ILE A 451 -19.06 24.05 6.53
C ILE A 451 -19.65 24.17 5.12
N SER A 452 -18.82 23.91 4.10
CA SER A 452 -19.21 23.90 2.69
C SER A 452 -18.66 22.64 2.03
N CYS A 453 -19.54 21.73 1.62
CA CYS A 453 -19.16 20.56 0.83
C CYS A 453 -19.02 20.91 -0.67
N PRO A 454 -18.08 20.27 -1.41
CA PRO A 454 -17.12 19.25 -0.95
C PRO A 454 -15.88 19.82 -0.23
N ALA A 455 -15.64 21.14 -0.27
CA ALA A 455 -14.41 21.78 0.21
C ALA A 455 -14.06 21.56 1.70
N SER A 456 -15.02 21.14 2.52
CA SER A 456 -14.83 20.83 3.95
C SER A 456 -14.66 19.33 4.24
N ASN A 457 -14.59 18.47 3.22
CA ASN A 457 -14.50 17.01 3.43
C ASN A 457 -13.26 16.64 4.26
N GLY A 458 -13.42 15.69 5.19
CA GLY A 458 -12.36 15.24 6.09
C GLY A 458 -11.99 16.23 7.21
N THR A 459 -12.48 17.47 7.18
CA THR A 459 -12.22 18.46 8.26
C THR A 459 -13.00 18.13 9.53
N ILE A 460 -12.54 18.66 10.68
CA ILE A 460 -13.21 18.48 11.98
C ILE A 460 -13.99 19.75 12.33
N TYR A 461 -15.29 19.61 12.54
CA TYR A 461 -16.15 20.65 13.08
C TYR A 461 -16.43 20.38 14.57
N THR A 462 -16.24 21.39 15.42
CA THR A 462 -16.54 21.29 16.85
C THR A 462 -17.88 21.96 17.13
N ALA A 463 -18.85 21.19 17.59
CA ALA A 463 -20.17 21.67 17.98
C ALA A 463 -20.09 22.48 19.29
N SER A 464 -21.12 23.30 19.55
CA SER A 464 -21.19 24.21 20.71
C SER A 464 -21.19 23.52 22.08
N ASN A 465 -21.49 22.22 22.14
CA ASN A 465 -21.39 21.41 23.36
C ASN A 465 -19.98 20.80 23.56
N GLY A 466 -19.05 21.01 22.62
CA GLY A 466 -17.70 20.45 22.63
C GLY A 466 -17.57 19.08 21.95
N ASP A 467 -18.65 18.52 21.39
CA ASP A 467 -18.56 17.33 20.54
C ASP A 467 -17.83 17.66 19.23
N GLN A 468 -16.99 16.74 18.76
CA GLN A 468 -16.25 16.87 17.51
C GLN A 468 -16.80 15.91 16.46
N PHE A 469 -17.11 16.45 15.29
CA PHE A 469 -17.63 15.73 14.14
C PHE A 469 -16.63 15.82 12.98
N GLN A 470 -16.37 14.71 12.31
CA GLN A 470 -15.67 14.71 11.02
C GLN A 470 -16.70 14.98 9.91
N ILE A 471 -16.41 15.94 9.03
CA ILE A 471 -17.27 16.25 7.89
C ILE A 471 -17.04 15.21 6.79
N GLU A 472 -18.12 14.64 6.29
CA GLU A 472 -18.14 13.56 5.30
C GLU A 472 -19.04 13.99 4.13
N CYS A 473 -18.46 14.74 3.21
CA CYS A 473 -19.18 15.28 2.06
C CYS A 473 -19.51 14.16 1.06
N GLY A 474 -20.73 14.15 0.53
CA GLY A 474 -21.19 13.11 -0.41
C GLY A 474 -21.46 11.75 0.22
N ILE A 475 -21.53 11.63 1.55
CA ILE A 475 -21.70 10.36 2.27
C ILE A 475 -23.05 10.30 2.98
N ASP A 476 -23.78 9.20 2.77
CA ASP A 476 -24.92 8.78 3.59
C ASP A 476 -24.64 7.43 4.27
N HIS A 477 -24.65 7.38 5.60
CA HIS A 477 -24.53 6.11 6.33
C HIS A 477 -25.90 5.48 6.56
N HIS A 478 -26.12 4.26 6.11
CA HIS A 478 -27.41 3.57 6.29
C HIS A 478 -27.71 3.22 7.76
N ALA A 479 -29.00 3.09 8.06
CA ALA A 479 -29.58 2.58 9.31
C ALA A 479 -29.33 3.42 10.59
N GLY A 480 -30.14 3.14 11.62
CA GLY A 480 -30.06 3.82 12.91
C GLY A 480 -30.81 5.15 12.99
N ASP A 481 -31.66 5.48 12.01
CA ASP A 481 -32.39 6.75 11.92
C ASP A 481 -33.18 7.09 13.20
N MET A 482 -32.86 8.23 13.79
CA MET A 482 -33.49 8.79 15.01
C MET A 482 -34.57 9.83 14.69
N GLY A 483 -34.96 9.93 13.42
CA GLY A 483 -35.84 10.97 12.88
C GLY A 483 -35.08 12.10 12.19
N SER A 484 -35.83 13.04 11.62
CA SER A 484 -35.27 14.16 10.85
C SER A 484 -35.76 15.53 11.34
N LYS A 485 -34.98 16.57 11.05
CA LYS A 485 -35.32 17.98 11.28
C LYS A 485 -35.12 18.78 10.00
N THR A 486 -35.86 19.87 9.83
CA THR A 486 -35.68 20.78 8.69
C THR A 486 -34.64 21.85 9.03
N THR A 487 -33.56 21.92 8.24
CA THR A 487 -32.50 22.93 8.35
C THR A 487 -31.79 23.09 7.01
N THR A 488 -31.33 24.30 6.68
CA THR A 488 -30.64 24.61 5.42
C THR A 488 -29.11 24.50 5.49
N THR A 489 -28.53 24.14 6.65
CA THR A 489 -27.07 24.07 6.81
C THR A 489 -26.63 22.85 7.61
N LEU A 490 -25.49 22.26 7.22
CA LEU A 490 -24.90 21.11 7.91
C LEU A 490 -24.48 21.47 9.35
N ALA A 491 -24.01 22.69 9.58
CA ALA A 491 -23.65 23.16 10.93
C ALA A 491 -24.84 23.12 11.92
N ALA A 492 -26.04 23.52 11.46
CA ALA A 492 -27.25 23.42 12.27
C ALA A 492 -27.80 21.98 12.36
N CYS A 493 -27.51 21.13 11.38
CA CYS A 493 -27.80 19.70 11.43
C CYS A 493 -26.92 18.98 12.49
N ILE A 494 -25.62 19.25 12.50
CA ILE A 494 -24.68 18.81 13.55
C ILE A 494 -25.12 19.34 14.93
N ALA A 495 -25.50 20.61 15.04
CA ALA A 495 -25.98 21.17 16.30
C ALA A 495 -27.25 20.45 16.81
N ALA A 496 -28.14 20.01 15.90
CA ALA A 496 -29.29 19.20 16.26
C ALA A 496 -28.88 17.81 16.80
N CYS A 497 -27.91 17.14 16.17
CA CYS A 497 -27.37 15.85 16.63
C CYS A 497 -26.65 15.96 17.98
N ALA A 498 -25.79 16.97 18.15
CA ALA A 498 -25.12 17.31 19.40
C ALA A 498 -26.10 17.57 20.57
N SER A 499 -27.34 17.98 20.26
CA SER A 499 -28.43 18.14 21.24
C SER A 499 -29.29 16.88 21.47
N THR A 500 -29.05 15.79 20.72
CA THR A 500 -29.87 14.57 20.69
C THR A 500 -29.09 13.40 21.28
N THR A 501 -29.47 12.97 22.49
CA THR A 501 -28.82 11.84 23.18
C THR A 501 -28.79 10.59 22.30
N GLY A 502 -27.59 10.06 22.07
CA GLY A 502 -27.37 8.86 21.26
C GLY A 502 -27.23 9.11 19.75
N CYS A 503 -27.31 10.36 19.29
CA CYS A 503 -26.98 10.70 17.91
C CYS A 503 -25.45 10.69 17.70
N VAL A 504 -25.00 9.98 16.67
CA VAL A 504 -23.58 9.80 16.33
C VAL A 504 -23.27 10.11 14.86
N ASP A 505 -24.29 10.40 14.05
CA ASP A 505 -24.15 10.73 12.64
C ASP A 505 -25.26 11.68 12.18
N VAL A 506 -24.95 12.52 11.19
CA VAL A 506 -25.94 13.31 10.46
C VAL A 506 -25.71 13.31 8.98
N VAL A 507 -26.82 13.40 8.23
CA VAL A 507 -26.81 13.59 6.77
C VAL A 507 -27.82 14.65 6.40
N LEU A 508 -27.34 15.73 5.78
CA LEU A 508 -28.17 16.79 5.22
C LEU A 508 -28.41 16.55 3.73
N SER A 509 -29.67 16.31 3.36
CA SER A 509 -30.12 16.25 1.97
C SER A 509 -31.09 17.40 1.69
N GLY A 510 -30.65 18.39 0.90
CA GLY A 510 -31.39 19.62 0.63
C GLY A 510 -31.67 20.43 1.91
N VAL A 511 -32.88 20.27 2.48
CA VAL A 511 -33.27 20.88 3.77
C VAL A 511 -33.61 19.85 4.86
N ALA A 512 -33.49 18.55 4.57
CA ALA A 512 -33.78 17.47 5.50
C ALA A 512 -32.49 16.98 6.15
N CYS A 513 -32.38 17.20 7.47
CA CYS A 513 -31.31 16.68 8.31
C CYS A 513 -31.75 15.37 8.95
N TYR A 514 -31.18 14.26 8.50
CA TYR A 514 -31.39 12.93 9.07
C TYR A 514 -30.33 12.70 10.15
N MET A 515 -30.76 12.38 11.37
CA MET A 515 -29.89 12.12 12.52
C MET A 515 -29.88 10.61 12.80
N LYS A 516 -28.72 9.99 13.06
CA LYS A 516 -28.62 8.54 13.24
C LYS A 516 -27.87 8.13 14.51
N SER A 517 -28.26 6.98 15.06
CA SER A 517 -27.73 6.39 16.30
C SER A 517 -26.61 5.36 16.07
N SER A 518 -26.32 5.04 14.82
CA SER A 518 -25.29 4.09 14.41
C SER A 518 -24.78 4.44 13.03
N LEU A 519 -23.51 4.12 12.76
CA LEU A 519 -22.94 4.14 11.41
C LEU A 519 -23.14 2.73 10.81
N GLY A 520 -24.02 2.60 9.83
CA GLY A 520 -24.14 1.38 9.01
C GLY A 520 -23.26 1.45 7.77
N ALA A 521 -23.67 0.76 6.70
CA ALA A 521 -22.95 0.78 5.43
C ALA A 521 -23.00 2.18 4.78
N THR A 522 -21.88 2.61 4.21
CA THR A 522 -21.73 3.91 3.55
C THR A 522 -22.21 3.86 2.10
N GLU A 523 -23.13 4.75 1.74
CA GLU A 523 -23.54 5.05 0.36
C GLU A 523 -22.96 6.41 -0.07
N PHE A 524 -22.53 6.52 -1.33
CA PHE A 524 -22.03 7.77 -1.90
C PHE A 524 -23.12 8.48 -2.71
N ASN A 525 -23.37 9.75 -2.40
CA ASN A 525 -24.41 10.58 -3.01
C ASN A 525 -23.99 12.07 -2.99
N ASP A 526 -23.59 12.60 -4.15
CA ASP A 526 -23.17 14.01 -4.31
C ASP A 526 -24.21 15.05 -3.86
N GLY A 527 -25.49 14.66 -3.70
CA GLY A 527 -26.57 15.50 -3.21
C GLY A 527 -26.61 15.69 -1.69
N VAL A 528 -25.75 15.01 -0.91
CA VAL A 528 -25.78 15.07 0.56
C VAL A 528 -24.50 15.62 1.19
N SER A 529 -24.63 16.15 2.40
CA SER A 529 -23.51 16.57 3.25
C SER A 529 -23.62 15.87 4.60
N GLY A 530 -22.72 14.91 4.85
CA GLY A 530 -22.69 14.12 6.07
C GLY A 530 -21.72 14.66 7.12
N ALA A 531 -21.88 14.22 8.37
CA ALA A 531 -20.87 14.39 9.42
C ALA A 531 -21.06 13.39 10.58
N LYS A 532 -20.04 12.56 10.85
CA LYS A 532 -20.04 11.60 11.95
C LYS A 532 -19.36 12.14 13.22
N LEU A 533 -19.88 11.78 14.39
CA LEU A 533 -19.32 12.09 15.70
C LEU A 533 -18.04 11.26 15.93
N ILE A 534 -16.89 11.93 16.05
CA ILE A 534 -15.59 11.29 16.33
C ILE A 534 -15.17 11.40 17.79
N THR A 535 -15.73 12.35 18.57
CA THR A 535 -15.51 12.46 20.01
C THR A 535 -16.67 13.18 20.66
N SER A 536 -17.35 12.55 21.63
CA SER A 536 -18.28 13.29 22.49
C SER A 536 -17.55 13.94 23.67
N SER A 537 -17.92 15.19 23.94
CA SER A 537 -17.61 15.93 25.17
C SER A 537 -17.98 15.15 26.44
N SER A 538 -19.06 14.36 26.38
CA SER A 538 -19.56 13.56 27.52
C SER A 538 -18.68 12.35 27.86
N SER A 539 -17.89 11.85 26.91
CA SER A 539 -17.00 10.69 27.10
C SER A 539 -15.76 11.01 27.96
N LYS A 540 -15.49 12.28 28.25
CA LYS A 540 -14.35 12.69 29.12
C LYS A 540 -14.61 12.51 30.63
N ALA A 541 -15.72 11.90 31.04
CA ALA A 541 -16.02 11.66 32.45
C ALA A 541 -16.58 10.25 32.74
N LYS A 542 -15.69 9.30 33.09
CA LYS A 542 -15.83 8.29 34.17
C LYS A 542 -14.82 7.13 34.02
N ASN A 543 -13.62 7.27 34.59
CA ASN A 543 -12.87 6.13 35.10
C ASN A 543 -12.99 6.12 36.63
N HIS A 544 -14.09 5.54 37.13
CA HIS A 544 -14.23 5.24 38.56
C HIS A 544 -13.72 3.84 38.82
N VAL A 545 -12.49 3.73 39.34
CA VAL A 545 -11.96 2.47 39.86
C VAL A 545 -12.73 2.11 41.12
N GLN A 546 -13.54 1.05 41.08
CA GLN A 546 -13.95 0.36 42.30
C GLN A 546 -12.90 -0.68 42.67
N SER A 547 -12.27 -0.49 43.83
CA SER A 547 -11.47 -1.52 44.47
C SER A 547 -12.39 -2.60 45.03
N GLN A 548 -12.27 -3.84 44.55
CA GLN A 548 -12.68 -5.02 45.30
C GLN A 548 -11.43 -5.76 45.77
N SER A 549 -11.31 -5.90 47.09
CA SER A 549 -10.17 -6.54 47.74
C SER A 549 -10.37 -8.06 47.80
N PHE A 550 -9.52 -8.82 47.10
CA PHE A 550 -9.28 -10.23 47.43
C PHE A 550 -7.98 -10.33 48.23
N GLY A 551 -8.10 -10.73 49.50
CA GLY A 551 -6.94 -10.86 50.38
C GLY A 551 -6.22 -12.18 50.20
N TYR A 552 -4.91 -12.13 49.96
CA TYR A 552 -4.00 -13.26 50.15
C TYR A 552 -2.84 -12.82 51.05
N THR A 553 -2.65 -13.57 52.14
CA THR A 553 -1.57 -13.34 53.10
C THR A 553 -0.32 -14.10 52.66
N VAL A 554 0.77 -13.38 52.40
CA VAL A 554 2.10 -13.98 52.21
C VAL A 554 3.03 -13.46 53.32
N THR A 555 3.46 -14.36 54.20
CA THR A 555 4.38 -14.05 55.29
C THR A 555 5.80 -13.90 54.75
N VAL A 556 6.40 -12.73 54.88
CA VAL A 556 7.81 -12.49 54.55
C VAL A 556 8.60 -12.27 55.84
N THR A 557 9.60 -13.12 56.09
CA THR A 557 10.58 -12.90 57.16
C THR A 557 11.78 -12.13 56.63
N GLN A 558 12.12 -11.05 57.33
CA GLN A 558 13.12 -10.04 56.96
C GLN A 558 14.58 -10.53 57.04
N SER A 559 15.42 -10.12 56.07
CA SER A 559 16.85 -9.83 56.24
C SER A 559 17.36 -9.03 55.04
N ASP A 560 18.04 -7.91 55.33
CA ASP A 560 18.14 -6.72 54.49
C ASP A 560 19.10 -6.76 53.26
N ILE A 561 18.67 -6.04 52.22
CA ILE A 561 19.44 -5.16 51.29
C ILE A 561 20.44 -5.77 50.29
N VAL A 562 20.26 -5.35 49.02
CA VAL A 562 21.03 -5.74 47.83
C VAL A 562 21.45 -4.48 47.04
N TYR A 563 22.76 -4.24 47.06
CA TYR A 563 23.65 -3.58 46.07
C TYR A 563 23.54 -2.08 45.71
N VAL A 564 24.74 -1.46 45.77
CA VAL A 564 25.15 -0.22 45.09
C VAL A 564 25.72 -0.58 43.71
N THR A 565 25.70 0.36 42.77
CA THR A 565 26.29 0.24 41.42
C THR A 565 27.82 0.08 41.45
N ASP A 566 28.39 -0.62 40.47
CA ASP A 566 29.30 -0.01 39.48
C ASP A 566 29.88 -1.02 38.46
N TYR A 567 30.45 -0.47 37.39
CA TYR A 567 30.91 -1.14 36.18
C TYR A 567 32.21 -1.95 36.38
N ILE A 568 32.36 -3.04 35.61
CA ILE A 568 33.62 -3.81 35.53
C ILE A 568 34.34 -3.51 34.22
N THR A 569 35.58 -3.04 34.30
CA THR A 569 36.54 -2.99 33.19
C THR A 569 37.43 -4.24 33.25
N VAL A 570 37.51 -5.01 32.17
CA VAL A 570 38.39 -6.20 32.11
C VAL A 570 39.74 -5.82 31.48
N THR A 571 40.81 -6.05 32.22
CA THR A 571 42.19 -5.95 31.70
C THR A 571 42.87 -7.30 31.89
N ALA A 572 43.48 -7.85 30.83
CA ALA A 572 44.16 -9.15 30.88
C ALA A 572 45.69 -8.98 30.85
N THR A 573 46.40 -9.73 31.69
CA THR A 573 47.86 -9.86 31.68
C THR A 573 48.26 -11.32 31.51
N PRO A 574 49.28 -11.64 30.67
CA PRO A 574 49.64 -13.02 30.35
C PRO A 574 50.73 -13.59 31.27
N THR A 575 50.75 -14.93 31.41
CA THR A 575 51.89 -15.66 32.00
C THR A 575 52.18 -16.93 31.19
N ALA A 576 53.44 -17.15 30.83
CA ALA A 576 53.94 -18.40 30.22
C ALA A 576 54.58 -19.30 31.32
N MET A 577 55.06 -20.53 31.12
CA MET A 577 55.54 -21.26 29.94
C MET A 577 55.64 -22.79 30.23
N MET A 578 56.18 -23.56 29.28
CA MET A 578 56.51 -25.02 29.32
C MET A 578 55.33 -26.01 29.29
N GLY A 579 55.29 -27.08 28.47
CA GLY A 579 56.16 -27.46 27.34
C GLY A 579 56.59 -28.94 27.36
N ARG A 580 56.12 -29.75 26.38
CA ARG A 580 56.76 -31.01 25.92
C ARG A 580 56.23 -31.41 24.53
N ARG A 581 57.10 -32.03 23.71
CA ARG A 581 56.84 -32.42 22.31
C ARG A 581 56.34 -33.86 22.18
N ALA A 582 55.61 -34.14 21.08
CA ALA A 582 55.69 -35.39 20.34
C ALA A 582 55.52 -35.12 18.82
N HIS A 583 56.16 -35.90 17.96
CA HIS A 583 56.23 -35.71 16.49
C HIS A 583 55.30 -36.67 15.74
N ALA A 584 54.71 -36.22 14.61
CA ALA A 584 54.50 -36.94 13.34
C ALA A 584 53.88 -35.95 12.31
N HIS A 585 54.60 -35.37 11.36
CA HIS A 585 54.94 -35.90 10.02
C HIS A 585 53.77 -36.52 9.22
N LEU A 586 53.30 -35.84 8.16
CA LEU A 586 53.58 -36.21 6.76
C LEU A 586 53.11 -35.13 5.74
N HIS A 587 53.70 -35.17 4.53
CA HIS A 587 53.48 -34.22 3.42
C HIS A 587 52.32 -34.62 2.49
N GLY A 588 51.80 -33.67 1.70
CA GLY A 588 50.98 -33.97 0.52
C GLY A 588 50.59 -32.76 -0.33
N ASN A 589 51.35 -32.46 -1.40
CA ASN A 589 50.97 -31.50 -2.44
C ASN A 589 49.91 -32.10 -3.39
N ALA A 590 49.04 -31.28 -4.00
CA ALA A 590 48.87 -31.23 -5.47
C ALA A 590 47.87 -30.15 -5.95
N LYS A 591 48.03 -29.71 -7.21
CA LYS A 591 47.19 -28.74 -7.94
C LYS A 591 46.16 -29.43 -8.86
N ARG A 592 45.04 -28.76 -9.15
CA ARG A 592 44.37 -28.55 -10.46
C ARG A 592 43.07 -27.78 -10.20
N ALA A 593 42.57 -26.80 -10.98
CA ALA A 593 42.76 -26.44 -12.39
C ALA A 593 42.24 -27.49 -13.39
N ILE A 594 40.92 -27.48 -13.60
CA ILE A 594 40.25 -27.02 -14.83
C ILE A 594 39.09 -26.12 -14.39
#